data_AF-A0A0A7GG35-F1
#
_entry.id   AF-A0A0A7GG35-F1
#
_cell.length_a   1.000
_cell.length_b   1.000
_cell.length_c   1.000
_cell.angle_alpha   90.00
_cell.angle_beta   90.00
_cell.angle_gamma   90.00
#
_symmetry.space_group_name_H-M   'P 1'
#
loop_
_entity.id
_entity.type
_entity.pdbx_description
1 polymer ?
#
loop_
_entity_poly.entity_id
_entity_poly.type
_entity_poly.pdbx_seq_one_letter_code
_entity_poly.pdbx_strand_id
1 'polypeptide(L)'
;MLIEGRPYSEIIAKFSDLNLNKTNLTRHKNHFNFVRAGVEKYERLKQQLEEGAERVVDELKALDATIARMQEYVLTIDPEKKPRSLEVCANTMLRAIKLKHEIAGNIEDPTSRLLALFEEALKEDE
;
A
#
# COMPACT_ATOMS: atom_id res chain seq x y z
N MET A 1 -6.21 0.73 -36.24
CA MET A 1 -4.83 0.50 -35.73
C MET A 1 -3.92 0.27 -36.93
N LEU A 2 -2.84 1.05 -37.11
CA LEU A 2 -1.87 0.80 -38.19
C LEU A 2 -1.13 -0.50 -37.84
N ILE A 3 -1.44 -1.58 -38.54
CA ILE A 3 -0.87 -2.91 -38.28
C ILE A 3 0.64 -2.84 -38.50
N GLU A 4 1.42 -3.20 -37.49
CA GLU A 4 2.89 -3.27 -37.61
C GLU A 4 3.28 -4.20 -38.77
N GLY A 5 4.25 -3.77 -39.58
CA GLY A 5 4.74 -4.54 -40.74
C GLY A 5 4.02 -4.29 -42.06
N ARG A 6 2.88 -3.58 -42.10
CA ARG A 6 2.23 -3.24 -43.38
C ARG A 6 2.90 -2.06 -44.10
N PRO A 7 3.13 -2.15 -45.43
CA PRO A 7 3.63 -1.03 -46.22
C PRO A 7 2.67 0.16 -46.19
N TYR A 8 3.20 1.38 -46.09
CA TYR A 8 2.37 2.60 -46.12
C TYR A 8 1.49 2.70 -47.38
N SER A 9 1.96 2.17 -48.52
CA SER A 9 1.22 2.14 -49.78
C SER A 9 -0.09 1.35 -49.68
N GLU A 10 -0.09 0.20 -49.01
CA GLU A 10 -1.30 -0.60 -48.81
C GLU A 10 -2.32 0.11 -47.91
N ILE A 11 -1.84 0.83 -46.90
CA ILE A 11 -2.68 1.56 -45.96
C ILE A 11 -3.32 2.76 -46.65
N ILE A 12 -2.55 3.52 -47.42
CA ILE A 12 -3.06 4.65 -48.21
C ILE A 12 -4.08 4.18 -49.25
N ALA A 13 -3.81 3.05 -49.93
CA ALA A 13 -4.73 2.48 -50.93
C ALA A 13 -6.05 1.99 -50.31
N LYS A 14 -6.02 1.47 -49.08
CA LYS A 14 -7.20 0.97 -48.37
C LYS A 14 -8.10 2.08 -47.81
N PHE A 15 -7.53 3.25 -47.57
CA PHE A 15 -8.19 4.42 -46.96
C PHE A 15 -7.97 5.65 -47.84
N SER A 16 -8.35 5.53 -49.11
CA SER A 16 -8.14 6.55 -50.15
C SER A 16 -8.96 7.81 -49.92
N ASP A 17 -10.03 7.72 -49.13
CA ASP A 17 -10.92 8.77 -48.67
C ASP A 17 -10.28 9.70 -47.63
N LEU A 18 -9.24 9.25 -46.93
CA LEU A 18 -8.66 9.95 -45.76
C LEU A 18 -7.45 10.85 -46.07
N ASN A 19 -7.16 11.14 -47.35
CA ASN A 19 -6.02 11.98 -47.78
C ASN A 19 -4.70 11.66 -47.03
N LEU A 20 -4.44 10.37 -46.85
CA LEU A 20 -3.29 9.87 -46.10
C LEU A 20 -2.00 10.00 -46.91
N ASN A 21 -0.91 10.36 -46.25
CA ASN A 21 0.43 10.43 -46.82
C ASN A 21 1.45 9.80 -45.87
N LYS A 22 2.67 9.52 -46.34
CA LYS A 22 3.68 8.84 -45.49
C LYS A 22 4.01 9.64 -44.23
N THR A 23 4.00 10.97 -44.30
CA THR A 23 4.37 11.86 -43.20
C THR A 23 3.32 11.86 -42.09
N ASN A 24 2.03 11.99 -42.44
CA ASN A 24 0.94 11.99 -41.47
C ASN A 24 0.77 10.60 -40.81
N LEU A 25 0.95 9.52 -41.56
CA LEU A 25 0.98 8.16 -41.04
C LEU A 25 2.16 7.93 -40.07
N THR A 26 3.35 8.41 -40.42
CA THR A 26 4.54 8.30 -39.54
C THR A 26 4.34 9.10 -38.26
N ARG A 27 3.85 10.34 -38.35
CA ARG A 27 3.59 11.19 -37.17
C ARG A 27 2.53 10.57 -36.26
N HIS A 28 1.46 10.03 -36.83
CA HIS A 28 0.41 9.35 -36.08
C HIS A 28 0.93 8.07 -35.40
N LYS A 29 1.75 7.28 -36.09
CA LYS A 29 2.39 6.08 -35.53
C LYS A 29 3.30 6.44 -34.35
N ASN A 30 4.11 7.48 -34.49
CA ASN A 30 5.00 7.94 -33.42
C ASN A 30 4.23 8.47 -32.21
N HIS A 31 3.17 9.26 -32.44
CA HIS A 31 2.31 9.75 -31.36
C HIS A 31 1.60 8.61 -30.63
N PHE A 32 1.06 7.63 -31.37
CA PHE A 32 0.41 6.46 -30.77
C PHE A 32 1.40 5.62 -29.94
N ASN A 33 2.60 5.38 -30.45
CA ASN A 33 3.64 4.66 -29.71
C ASN A 33 4.07 5.39 -28.44
N PHE A 34 4.15 6.73 -28.48
CA PHE A 34 4.42 7.56 -27.31
C PHE A 34 3.32 7.42 -26.25
N VAL A 35 2.05 7.55 -26.65
CA VAL A 35 0.91 7.37 -25.74
C VAL A 35 0.87 5.96 -25.17
N ARG A 36 1.07 4.93 -26.02
CA ARG A 36 1.16 3.52 -25.59
C ARG A 36 2.23 3.31 -24.53
N ALA A 37 3.44 3.83 -24.75
CA ALA A 37 4.53 3.74 -23.77
C ALA A 37 4.21 4.47 -22.45
N GLY A 38 3.50 5.60 -22.52
CA GLY A 38 3.00 6.31 -21.33
C GLY A 38 1.98 5.50 -20.53
N VAL A 39 1.02 4.88 -21.21
CA VAL A 39 0.00 4.01 -20.58
C VAL A 39 0.65 2.76 -19.97
N GLU A 40 1.54 2.09 -20.69
CA GLU A 40 2.28 0.92 -20.17
C GLU A 40 3.10 1.27 -18.91
N LYS A 41 3.73 2.46 -18.88
CA LYS A 41 4.46 2.93 -17.72
C LYS A 41 3.53 3.18 -16.52
N TYR A 42 2.36 3.78 -16.77
CA TYR A 42 1.37 4.04 -15.74
C TYR A 42 0.83 2.73 -15.14
N GLU A 43 0.45 1.76 -15.98
CA GLU A 43 -0.04 0.45 -15.53
C GLU A 43 1.00 -0.28 -14.67
N ARG A 44 2.29 -0.26 -15.06
CA ARG A 44 3.37 -0.82 -14.23
C ARG A 44 3.47 -0.14 -12.86
N LEU A 45 3.36 1.19 -12.82
CA LEU A 45 3.45 1.93 -11.57
C LEU A 45 2.26 1.64 -10.67
N LYS A 46 1.06 1.51 -11.24
CA LYS A 46 -0.15 1.10 -10.54
C LYS A 46 0.01 -0.30 -9.93
N GLN A 47 0.51 -1.25 -10.70
CA GLN A 47 0.77 -2.60 -10.20
C GLN A 47 1.78 -2.61 -9.03
N GLN A 48 2.85 -1.82 -9.12
CA GLN A 48 3.82 -1.69 -8.02
C GLN A 48 3.20 -1.09 -6.75
N LEU A 49 2.26 -0.15 -6.89
CA LEU A 49 1.53 0.42 -5.77
C LEU A 49 0.57 -0.59 -5.14
N GLU A 50 -0.13 -1.39 -5.96
CA GLU A 50 -1.00 -2.47 -5.49
C GLU A 50 -0.21 -3.55 -4.74
N GLU A 51 0.90 -4.02 -5.29
CA GLU A 51 1.81 -4.97 -4.63
C GLU A 51 2.40 -4.39 -3.33
N GLY A 52 2.75 -3.10 -3.34
CA GLY A 52 3.21 -2.39 -2.14
C GLY A 52 2.13 -2.31 -1.05
N ALA A 53 0.88 -2.05 -1.45
CA ALA A 53 -0.25 -1.98 -0.53
C ALA A 53 -0.58 -3.34 0.09
N GLU A 54 -0.56 -4.42 -0.70
CA GLU A 54 -0.75 -5.79 -0.20
C GLU A 54 0.31 -6.16 0.82
N ARG A 55 1.58 -5.85 0.56
CA ARG A 55 2.67 -6.08 1.52
C ARG A 55 2.45 -5.36 2.84
N VAL A 56 2.05 -4.09 2.80
CA VAL A 56 1.76 -3.30 4.01
C VAL A 56 0.61 -3.92 4.80
N VAL A 57 -0.44 -4.38 4.13
CA VAL A 57 -1.57 -5.07 4.78
C VAL A 57 -1.12 -6.36 5.46
N ASP A 58 -0.26 -7.14 4.82
CA ASP A 58 0.26 -8.39 5.40
C ASP A 58 1.19 -8.13 6.58
N GLU A 59 2.02 -7.09 6.53
CA GLU A 59 2.86 -6.66 7.65
C GLU A 59 2.01 -6.22 8.86
N LEU A 60 0.91 -5.49 8.63
CA LEU A 60 -0.03 -5.12 9.69
C LEU A 60 -0.71 -6.35 10.33
N LYS A 61 -1.11 -7.35 9.54
CA LYS A 61 -1.67 -8.61 10.06
C LYS A 61 -0.66 -9.39 10.89
N ALA A 62 0.60 -9.45 10.44
CA ALA A 62 1.67 -10.12 11.18
C ALA A 62 1.97 -9.42 12.52
N LEU A 63 1.88 -8.09 12.53
CA LEU A 63 2.04 -7.28 13.74
C LEU A 63 0.88 -7.51 14.72
N ASP A 64 -0.36 -7.59 14.23
CA ASP A 64 -1.53 -7.93 15.05
C ASP A 64 -1.44 -9.31 15.69
N ALA A 65 -1.06 -10.33 14.92
CA ALA A 65 -0.83 -11.66 15.46
C ALA A 65 0.28 -11.68 16.53
N THR A 66 1.28 -10.82 16.39
CA THR A 66 2.37 -10.70 17.36
C THR A 66 1.90 -10.02 18.65
N ILE A 67 1.13 -8.94 18.56
CA ILE A 67 0.52 -8.26 19.70
C ILE A 67 -0.38 -9.22 20.47
N ALA A 68 -1.23 -10.00 19.78
CA ALA A 68 -2.11 -10.98 20.40
C ALA A 68 -1.34 -12.04 21.20
N ARG A 69 -0.25 -12.59 20.64
CA ARG A 69 0.62 -13.54 21.37
C ARG A 69 1.28 -12.92 22.59
N MET A 70 1.71 -11.66 22.49
CA MET A 70 2.30 -10.95 23.63
C MET A 70 1.25 -10.71 24.73
N GLN A 71 0.00 -10.42 24.36
CA GLN A 71 -1.11 -10.25 25.29
C GLN A 71 -1.41 -11.55 26.05
N GLU A 72 -1.53 -12.67 25.33
CA GLU A 72 -1.71 -13.99 25.95
C GLU A 72 -0.58 -14.30 26.93
N TYR A 73 0.68 -14.07 26.53
CA TYR A 73 1.84 -14.28 27.40
C TYR A 73 1.78 -13.41 28.66
N VAL A 74 1.48 -12.12 28.53
CA VAL A 74 1.33 -11.19 29.68
C VAL A 74 0.28 -11.68 30.67
N LEU A 75 -0.86 -12.19 30.21
CA LEU A 75 -1.92 -12.72 31.07
C LEU A 75 -1.50 -13.98 31.85
N THR A 76 -0.48 -14.71 31.40
CA THR A 76 0.07 -15.87 32.13
C THR A 76 1.12 -15.50 33.18
N ILE A 77 1.60 -14.26 33.18
CA ILE A 77 2.67 -13.83 34.09
C ILE A 77 2.06 -13.38 35.42
N ASP A 78 2.51 -14.00 36.51
CA ASP A 78 2.29 -13.49 37.85
C ASP A 78 3.16 -12.22 38.08
N PRO A 79 2.54 -11.03 38.26
CA PRO A 79 3.26 -9.76 38.39
C PRO A 79 4.18 -9.73 39.60
N GLU A 80 3.80 -10.40 40.70
CA GLU A 80 4.57 -10.40 41.95
C GLU A 80 5.81 -11.27 41.84
N LYS A 81 5.76 -12.32 41.01
CA LYS A 81 6.87 -13.25 40.82
C LYS A 81 7.81 -12.86 39.68
N LYS A 82 7.30 -12.23 38.62
CA LYS A 82 8.10 -11.86 37.43
C LYS A 82 7.79 -10.45 36.91
N PRO A 83 7.97 -9.40 37.75
CA PRO A 83 7.60 -8.03 37.39
C PRO A 83 8.36 -7.51 36.16
N ARG A 84 9.65 -7.86 36.04
CA ARG A 84 10.48 -7.42 34.91
C ARG A 84 10.07 -8.04 33.57
N SER A 85 9.60 -9.29 33.59
CA SER A 85 9.11 -9.94 32.37
C SER A 85 7.80 -9.30 31.89
N LEU A 86 6.92 -8.96 32.84
CA LEU A 86 5.70 -8.22 32.56
C LEU A 86 6.00 -6.84 31.98
N GLU A 87 6.88 -6.08 32.62
CA GLU A 87 7.30 -4.73 32.18
C GLU A 87 7.87 -4.74 30.75
N VAL A 88 8.81 -5.65 30.47
CA VAL A 88 9.43 -5.76 29.14
C VAL A 88 8.40 -6.14 28.09
N CYS A 89 7.52 -7.09 28.39
CA CYS A 89 6.52 -7.54 27.42
C CYS A 89 5.46 -6.46 27.14
N ALA A 90 4.95 -5.80 28.19
CA ALA A 90 4.00 -4.68 28.06
C ALA A 90 4.60 -3.50 27.27
N ASN A 91 5.85 -3.10 27.57
CA ASN A 91 6.54 -2.05 26.82
C ASN A 91 6.76 -2.43 25.34
N THR A 92 7.08 -3.69 25.07
CA THR A 92 7.29 -4.18 23.70
C THR A 92 5.97 -4.19 22.93
N MET A 93 4.88 -4.61 23.57
CA MET A 93 3.52 -4.59 23.01
C MET A 93 3.09 -3.16 22.67
N LEU A 94 3.35 -2.18 23.55
CA LEU A 94 3.03 -0.78 23.32
C LEU A 94 3.80 -0.19 22.13
N ARG A 95 5.09 -0.55 21.98
CA ARG A 95 5.90 -0.18 20.80
C ARG A 95 5.37 -0.81 19.51
N ALA A 96 4.93 -2.06 19.56
CA ALA A 96 4.33 -2.76 18.42
C ALA A 96 3.00 -2.09 18.00
N ILE A 97 2.15 -1.73 18.96
CA ILE A 97 0.91 -0.98 18.71
C ILE A 97 1.22 0.38 18.06
N LYS A 98 2.20 1.11 18.57
CA LYS A 98 2.62 2.39 18.00
C LYS A 98 3.10 2.24 16.54
N LEU A 99 3.95 1.25 16.27
CA LEU A 99 4.42 0.94 14.93
C LEU A 99 3.26 0.61 13.97
N LYS A 100 2.25 -0.13 14.46
CA LYS A 100 1.03 -0.43 13.68
C LYS A 100 0.32 0.85 13.24
N HIS A 101 0.15 1.80 14.15
CA HIS A 101 -0.51 3.07 13.85
C HIS A 101 0.30 3.97 12.90
N GLU A 102 1.63 3.99 13.05
CA GLU A 102 2.55 4.70 12.15
C GLU A 102 2.44 4.15 10.72
N ILE A 103 2.45 2.82 10.56
CA ILE A 103 2.29 2.15 9.26
C ILE A 103 0.90 2.39 8.66
N ALA A 104 -0.14 2.44 9.49
CA ALA A 104 -1.52 2.70 9.05
C ALA A 104 -1.79 4.19 8.69
N GLY A 105 -0.81 5.08 8.84
CA GLY A 105 -0.94 6.50 8.47
C GLY A 105 -1.77 7.36 9.44
N ASN A 106 -2.13 6.84 10.63
CA ASN A 106 -2.82 7.60 11.67
C ASN A 106 -1.79 8.18 12.66
N ILE A 107 -1.19 9.32 12.29
CA ILE A 107 -0.18 10.06 13.08
C ILE A 107 -0.84 11.14 13.96
N GLU A 108 -2.18 11.20 14.06
CA GLU A 108 -2.83 11.91 15.17
C GLU A 108 -2.79 11.01 16.41
N ASP A 109 -1.82 11.31 17.27
CA ASP A 109 -1.29 10.52 18.38
C ASP A 109 -2.23 9.47 19.00
N PRO A 110 -2.10 8.19 18.61
CA PRO A 110 -2.85 7.07 19.17
C PRO A 110 -2.61 6.90 20.68
N THR A 111 -1.41 7.26 21.13
CA THR A 111 -1.01 7.20 22.53
C THR A 111 -1.87 8.13 23.37
N SER A 112 -2.14 9.36 22.90
CA SER A 112 -2.99 10.34 23.56
C SER A 112 -4.44 9.86 23.71
N ARG A 113 -4.97 9.14 22.71
CA ARG A 113 -6.35 8.62 22.73
C ARG A 113 -6.48 7.38 23.61
N LEU A 114 -5.48 6.49 23.58
CA LEU A 114 -5.40 5.34 24.48
C LEU A 114 -5.22 5.75 25.94
N LEU A 115 -4.41 6.78 26.20
CA LEU A 115 -4.27 7.35 27.54
C LEU A 115 -5.61 7.90 28.04
N ALA A 116 -6.31 8.69 27.21
CA ALA A 116 -7.60 9.27 27.59
C ALA A 116 -8.66 8.19 27.93
N LEU A 117 -8.73 7.11 27.14
CA LEU A 117 -9.64 6.00 27.39
C LEU A 117 -9.27 5.19 28.63
N PHE A 118 -7.98 5.02 28.89
CA PHE A 118 -7.51 4.34 30.10
C PHE A 118 -7.77 5.19 31.36
N GLU A 119 -7.60 6.51 31.26
CA GLU A 119 -7.94 7.46 32.33
C GLU A 119 -9.45 7.58 32.58
N GLU A 120 -10.29 7.41 31.56
CA GLU A 120 -11.75 7.27 31.73
C GLU A 120 -12.11 5.97 32.46
N ALA A 121 -11.54 4.84 32.06
CA ALA A 121 -11.81 3.54 32.68
C ALA A 121 -11.43 3.49 34.17
N LEU A 122 -10.33 4.16 34.56
CA LEU A 122 -9.93 4.26 35.96
C LEU A 122 -10.85 5.13 36.83
N LYS A 123 -11.65 6.03 36.22
CA LYS A 123 -12.59 6.90 36.94
C LYS A 123 -13.96 6.27 37.15
N GLU A 124 -14.33 5.26 36.38
CA GLU A 124 -15.62 4.56 36.54
C GLU A 124 -15.60 3.53 37.70
N ASP A 125 -14.41 3.18 38.20
CA ASP A 125 -14.22 2.29 39.36
C ASP A 125 -14.10 3.02 40.72
N GLU A 126 -14.26 4.36 40.76
CA GLU A 126 -14.46 5.19 41.98
C GLU A 126 -15.95 5.47 42.25
#